data_AF-A0AAV2R089-F1
#
_entry.id   AF-A0AAV2R089-F1
#
_cell.length_a   1.000
_cell.length_b   1.000
_cell.length_c   1.000
_cell.angle_alpha   90.00
_cell.angle_beta   90.00
_cell.angle_gamma   90.00
#
_symmetry.space_group_name_H-M   'P 1'
#
loop_
_entity.id
_entity.type
_entity.pdbx_description
1 polymer ?
#
loop_
_entity_poly.entity_id
_entity_poly.type
_entity_poly.pdbx_seq_one_letter_code
_entity_poly.pdbx_strand_id
1 'polypeptide(L)'
;MMNFSICVSEWVADNDILGEELEGNFDDIDFMEDLTDEEEDAGAAMYNTFFDSIDKKKNRNKKTNEENKPQIEHVNVKPGDKEIKDEDSKEESDDEDIEEGVTKLLGGNKKETKSSFEREQEKERRIIESLEEEQMSEKPWFLKGEVQNQDRPENSTLEEHLEYDIAAKQKPVITEDTTTLVEKLILNRIRTQAFDDVERKVKPEANPFEYKKKLLLDQEKSKKSLAEIYEEEYIKKQKEEAEDEEEPKEHTDIKAMMDSLFTKLDALANYHYMPKHRKAEVKIVSNLPAVTMEESSLATATDASLLAPQEVLAPVRGELRSAGERTTTDKKRERRNKKAKQKAKAREEERKLAEKLKKAGGIEGKKLDVKTSAKVVQKAVKAGQVKMLSDNQLNKQVKYKSSQSFFKQLQDDVSSQINKKKTQGIEKKKTKKEKGETSVSKIML
;
A
#
# COMPACT_ATOMS: atom_id res chain seq x y z
N MET A 1 38.30 18.04 11.94
CA MET A 1 37.90 17.95 13.36
C MET A 1 36.51 18.54 13.51
N MET A 2 35.51 17.68 13.73
CA MET A 2 34.30 17.91 14.55
C MET A 2 33.41 16.68 14.34
N ASN A 3 33.61 15.70 15.22
CA ASN A 3 32.77 14.52 15.35
C ASN A 3 31.44 14.95 15.96
N PHE A 4 30.33 14.63 15.31
CA PHE A 4 29.01 14.61 15.94
C PHE A 4 28.51 13.17 15.95
N SER A 5 28.74 12.52 17.08
CA SER A 5 28.09 11.27 17.48
C SER A 5 26.69 11.63 17.97
N ILE A 6 25.65 11.07 17.35
CA ILE A 6 24.27 11.14 17.85
C ILE A 6 23.71 9.71 17.92
N CYS A 7 23.69 9.22 19.16
CA CYS A 7 22.69 8.37 19.79
C CYS A 7 22.05 7.25 18.96
N VAL A 8 22.71 6.09 18.99
CA VAL A 8 22.08 4.77 19.01
C VAL A 8 21.49 4.56 20.41
N SER A 9 20.27 5.02 20.67
CA SER A 9 19.55 4.69 21.92
C SER A 9 18.07 5.05 21.83
N GLU A 10 17.32 4.42 20.92
CA GLU A 10 15.84 4.45 20.97
C GLU A 10 15.19 3.32 20.15
N TRP A 11 15.70 2.09 20.28
CA TRP A 11 15.14 0.91 19.60
C TRP A 11 14.85 -0.29 20.51
N VAL A 12 14.76 -0.06 21.83
CA VAL A 12 14.58 -1.14 22.83
C VAL A 12 13.20 -1.12 23.52
N ALA A 13 12.31 -0.16 23.22
CA ALA A 13 11.06 -0.02 23.97
C ALA A 13 9.80 -0.63 23.32
N ASP A 14 9.86 -1.17 22.10
CA ASP A 14 8.67 -1.64 21.38
C ASP A 14 8.65 -3.17 21.12
N ASN A 15 9.63 -3.93 21.60
CA ASN A 15 9.71 -5.39 21.39
C ASN A 15 9.06 -6.25 22.49
N ASP A 16 8.51 -5.65 23.56
CA ASP A 16 7.93 -6.39 24.70
C ASP A 16 6.38 -6.40 24.73
N ILE A 17 5.72 -5.89 23.70
CA ILE A 17 4.27 -6.07 23.50
C ILE A 17 4.11 -6.69 22.12
N LEU A 18 4.20 -8.02 22.07
CA LEU A 18 3.54 -8.94 21.13
C LEU A 18 4.28 -10.29 21.16
N GLY A 19 4.30 -10.91 22.35
CA GLY A 19 4.59 -12.31 22.54
C GLY A 19 3.31 -13.03 22.96
N GLU A 20 2.48 -13.39 21.99
CA GLU A 20 1.63 -14.58 22.07
C GLU A 20 1.34 -15.05 20.64
N GLU A 21 1.93 -16.19 20.30
CA GLU A 21 1.74 -16.90 19.04
C GLU A 21 0.24 -17.16 18.82
N LEU A 22 -0.30 -16.56 17.78
CA LEU A 22 -1.55 -16.99 17.17
C LEU A 22 -1.25 -17.15 15.68
N GLU A 23 -0.70 -18.31 15.32
CA GLU A 23 -0.75 -18.84 13.97
C GLU A 23 -2.21 -18.94 13.54
N GLY A 24 -2.68 -17.88 12.87
CA GLY A 24 -3.97 -17.86 12.19
C GLY A 24 -3.73 -17.44 10.74
N ASN A 25 -3.74 -18.41 9.83
CA ASN A 25 -3.89 -18.18 8.40
C ASN A 25 -5.15 -17.35 8.17
N PHE A 26 -4.99 -16.04 7.95
CA PHE A 26 -6.09 -15.10 7.76
C PHE A 26 -6.31 -14.71 6.28
N ASP A 27 -5.81 -15.50 5.34
CA ASP A 27 -6.03 -15.29 3.90
C ASP A 27 -6.85 -16.39 3.20
N ASP A 28 -7.36 -17.38 3.93
CA ASP A 28 -8.28 -18.43 3.39
C ASP A 28 -9.61 -18.52 4.16
N ILE A 29 -10.19 -17.38 4.57
CA ILE A 29 -11.62 -17.35 4.93
C ILE A 29 -12.39 -16.94 3.68
N ASP A 30 -12.62 -17.93 2.82
CA ASP A 30 -13.53 -17.86 1.70
C ASP A 30 -14.97 -17.79 2.26
N PHE A 31 -15.47 -16.58 2.55
CA PHE A 31 -16.84 -16.34 3.03
C PHE A 31 -17.88 -16.49 1.90
N MET A 32 -17.76 -17.55 1.10
CA MET A 32 -18.79 -18.11 0.21
C MET A 32 -18.46 -19.59 -0.04
N GLU A 33 -18.38 -20.37 1.03
CA GLU A 33 -18.72 -21.79 0.92
C GLU A 33 -20.21 -21.89 0.58
N ASP A 34 -20.48 -22.63 -0.48
CA ASP A 34 -21.79 -22.84 -1.08
C ASP A 34 -22.71 -23.48 -0.04
N LEU A 35 -23.59 -22.69 0.58
CA LEU A 35 -24.78 -23.24 1.23
C LEU A 35 -25.61 -23.88 0.12
N THR A 36 -25.40 -25.19 -0.05
CA THR A 36 -26.35 -26.10 -0.64
C THR A 36 -27.63 -26.01 0.20
N ASP A 37 -28.52 -25.09 -0.19
CA ASP A 37 -29.91 -25.08 0.29
C ASP A 37 -30.62 -26.27 -0.37
N GLU A 38 -30.38 -27.47 0.17
CA GLU A 38 -31.40 -28.51 0.19
C GLU A 38 -32.50 -28.05 1.15
N GLU A 39 -33.73 -28.03 0.63
CA GLU A 39 -34.93 -27.72 1.38
C GLU A 39 -35.11 -28.67 2.57
N GLU A 40 -35.01 -28.17 3.80
CA GLU A 40 -35.60 -28.84 4.97
C GLU A 40 -36.49 -27.89 5.78
N ASP A 41 -37.79 -28.11 5.57
CA ASP A 41 -38.93 -28.05 6.49
C ASP A 41 -38.94 -26.95 7.59
N ALA A 42 -39.65 -25.86 7.28
CA ALA A 42 -40.02 -24.82 8.22
C ALA A 42 -41.08 -25.33 9.21
N GLY A 43 -40.66 -25.90 10.34
CA GLY A 43 -41.61 -26.55 11.24
C GLY A 43 -41.31 -26.72 12.73
N ALA A 44 -40.25 -26.19 13.37
CA ALA A 44 -40.09 -26.38 14.83
C ALA A 44 -39.08 -25.48 15.59
N ALA A 45 -39.04 -24.16 15.38
CA ALA A 45 -38.23 -23.29 16.25
C ALA A 45 -39.08 -22.72 17.41
N MET A 46 -39.02 -23.34 18.60
CA MET A 46 -39.65 -22.81 19.83
C MET A 46 -38.79 -21.75 20.52
N TYR A 47 -39.48 -20.81 21.18
CA TYR A 47 -39.02 -19.60 21.87
C TYR A 47 -37.96 -19.79 22.99
N ASN A 48 -37.66 -21.02 23.39
CA ASN A 48 -36.77 -21.31 24.52
C ASN A 48 -35.28 -21.45 24.17
N THR A 49 -34.92 -21.48 22.88
CA THR A 49 -33.50 -21.52 22.44
C THR A 49 -32.89 -20.12 22.25
N PHE A 50 -33.67 -19.06 22.42
CA PHE A 50 -33.25 -17.69 22.13
C PHE A 50 -32.96 -16.83 23.38
N PHE A 51 -33.37 -17.25 24.57
CA PHE A 51 -33.10 -16.54 25.83
C PHE A 51 -32.68 -17.52 26.92
N ASP A 52 -31.41 -17.94 26.90
CA ASP A 52 -30.87 -18.69 28.03
C ASP A 52 -30.41 -17.75 29.14
N SER A 53 -30.84 -18.08 30.36
CA SER A 53 -30.82 -17.19 31.52
C SER A 53 -29.47 -17.26 32.23
N ILE A 54 -28.83 -16.11 32.40
CA ILE A 54 -27.65 -15.95 33.25
C ILE A 54 -28.09 -16.12 34.71
N ASP A 55 -27.70 -17.22 35.37
CA ASP A 55 -27.33 -17.17 36.79
C ASP A 55 -26.59 -18.40 37.35
N LYS A 56 -25.43 -18.08 37.98
CA LYS A 56 -24.86 -18.58 39.25
C LYS A 56 -24.38 -20.05 39.43
N LYS A 57 -23.05 -20.13 39.54
CA LYS A 57 -22.23 -20.78 40.60
C LYS A 57 -22.92 -21.86 41.48
N LYS A 58 -22.34 -23.07 41.53
CA LYS A 58 -21.85 -23.70 42.79
C LYS A 58 -21.09 -25.02 42.58
N ASN A 59 -20.03 -25.16 43.36
CA ASN A 59 -19.19 -26.34 43.66
C ASN A 59 -19.96 -27.63 43.96
N ARG A 60 -19.36 -28.81 43.65
CA ARG A 60 -18.91 -29.83 44.64
C ARG A 60 -18.35 -31.13 44.01
N ASN A 61 -17.05 -31.33 44.18
CA ASN A 61 -16.33 -32.47 44.78
C ASN A 61 -16.88 -33.94 44.76
N LYS A 62 -15.95 -34.84 44.34
CA LYS A 62 -15.46 -36.13 44.95
C LYS A 62 -16.42 -37.36 44.90
N LYS A 63 -16.03 -38.56 44.42
CA LYS A 63 -14.93 -39.46 44.87
C LYS A 63 -14.70 -40.71 43.96
N THR A 64 -13.42 -41.16 43.89
CA THR A 64 -12.79 -42.55 43.93
C THR A 64 -13.18 -43.64 42.90
N ASN A 65 -12.29 -44.49 42.33
CA ASN A 65 -11.10 -45.27 42.81
C ASN A 65 -10.06 -45.47 41.66
N GLU A 66 -8.73 -45.37 41.85
CA GLU A 66 -7.72 -46.46 42.13
C GLU A 66 -7.68 -47.56 41.03
N GLU A 67 -6.58 -47.90 40.34
CA GLU A 67 -5.16 -48.07 40.68
C GLU A 67 -4.23 -48.18 39.43
N ASN A 68 -2.93 -48.01 39.68
CA ASN A 68 -1.73 -48.54 39.01
C ASN A 68 -0.93 -47.75 37.94
N LYS A 69 0.32 -47.49 38.35
CA LYS A 69 1.49 -46.85 37.71
C LYS A 69 2.22 -47.87 36.82
N PRO A 70 2.98 -47.44 35.79
CA PRO A 70 4.44 -47.38 35.99
C PRO A 70 5.15 -46.20 35.28
N GLN A 71 6.41 -45.99 35.70
CA GLN A 71 7.36 -44.97 35.23
C GLN A 71 8.26 -45.55 34.13
N ILE A 72 8.56 -44.74 33.10
CA ILE A 72 9.62 -44.92 32.08
C ILE A 72 9.96 -43.50 31.59
N GLU A 73 11.16 -43.07 31.23
CA GLU A 73 12.58 -43.33 31.51
C GLU A 73 13.32 -42.30 30.64
N HIS A 74 14.45 -41.80 31.12
CA HIS A 74 15.38 -41.01 30.30
C HIS A 74 16.15 -41.94 29.37
N VAL A 75 16.16 -41.65 28.08
CA VAL A 75 16.89 -42.42 27.07
C VAL A 75 18.39 -42.12 27.19
N ASN A 76 19.14 -43.13 27.61
CA ASN A 76 20.58 -43.23 27.47
C ASN A 76 20.87 -44.55 26.76
N VAL A 77 21.58 -44.51 25.63
CA VAL A 77 22.00 -45.71 24.90
C VAL A 77 23.48 -45.59 24.55
N LYS A 78 24.28 -46.51 25.11
CA LYS A 78 25.60 -46.93 24.61
C LYS A 78 25.41 -47.97 23.51
N PRO A 79 26.35 -48.10 22.56
CA PRO A 79 27.33 -49.20 22.60
C PRO A 79 28.72 -48.68 22.16
N GLY A 80 29.87 -49.34 22.27
CA GLY A 80 30.30 -50.70 22.54
C GLY A 80 31.78 -50.75 22.13
N ASP A 81 32.59 -51.55 22.84
CA ASP A 81 34.05 -51.66 22.67
C ASP A 81 34.49 -52.25 21.32
N LYS A 82 35.64 -51.79 20.77
CA LYS A 82 36.82 -52.60 20.40
C LYS A 82 37.92 -51.84 19.60
N GLU A 83 39.16 -52.06 20.05
CA GLU A 83 40.44 -52.20 19.31
C GLU A 83 41.28 -50.96 18.86
N ILE A 84 42.22 -50.59 19.75
CA ILE A 84 43.71 -50.53 19.61
C ILE A 84 44.31 -50.21 18.21
N LYS A 85 45.03 -49.07 18.09
CA LYS A 85 46.49 -48.97 17.79
C LYS A 85 46.97 -47.51 17.57
N ASP A 86 47.90 -47.10 18.45
CA ASP A 86 49.17 -46.37 18.25
C ASP A 86 49.24 -45.17 17.27
N GLU A 87 49.58 -43.97 17.76
CA GLU A 87 50.93 -43.35 17.61
C GLU A 87 50.96 -41.87 18.08
N ASP A 88 51.82 -41.64 19.08
CA ASP A 88 52.66 -40.46 19.37
C ASP A 88 52.13 -39.04 19.15
N SER A 89 51.67 -38.43 20.25
CA SER A 89 51.78 -36.99 20.48
C SER A 89 52.94 -36.73 21.46
N LYS A 90 54.07 -36.29 20.91
CA LYS A 90 55.19 -35.68 21.63
C LYS A 90 54.75 -34.32 22.16
N GLU A 91 54.52 -34.22 23.46
CA GLU A 91 54.59 -32.96 24.19
C GLU A 91 55.99 -32.88 24.83
N GLU A 92 56.76 -31.88 24.40
CA GLU A 92 58.02 -31.48 25.04
C GLU A 92 57.71 -30.93 26.43
N SER A 93 57.87 -31.79 27.43
CA SER A 93 57.99 -31.42 28.84
C SER A 93 59.49 -31.34 29.16
N ASP A 94 60.11 -30.19 28.96
CA ASP A 94 61.47 -29.92 29.43
C ASP A 94 61.42 -29.50 30.91
N ASP A 95 61.31 -30.50 31.78
CA ASP A 95 61.54 -30.41 33.23
C ASP A 95 62.38 -31.62 33.66
N GLU A 96 63.57 -31.76 33.07
CA GLU A 96 64.61 -32.64 33.61
C GLU A 96 65.41 -31.91 34.68
N ASP A 97 65.05 -32.09 35.96
CA ASP A 97 66.01 -32.00 37.07
C ASP A 97 65.46 -32.59 38.39
N ILE A 98 65.04 -33.87 38.38
CA ILE A 98 65.01 -34.69 39.61
C ILE A 98 65.45 -36.13 39.29
N GLU A 99 66.75 -36.34 39.08
CA GLU A 99 67.34 -37.69 39.20
C GLU A 99 68.79 -37.67 39.70
N GLU A 100 69.05 -37.02 40.83
CA GLU A 100 70.25 -37.30 41.62
C GLU A 100 69.99 -38.50 42.53
N GLY A 101 70.19 -39.71 42.00
CA GLY A 101 69.92 -40.92 42.77
C GLY A 101 70.57 -42.24 42.38
N VAL A 102 71.10 -42.51 41.18
CA VAL A 102 71.58 -43.88 40.85
C VAL A 102 72.75 -43.97 39.84
N THR A 103 73.73 -43.07 39.85
CA THR A 103 74.93 -43.24 38.98
C THR A 103 76.26 -42.89 39.68
N LYS A 104 76.49 -43.47 40.87
CA LYS A 104 77.85 -43.71 41.38
C LYS A 104 78.23 -45.14 41.05
N LEU A 105 78.73 -45.45 39.85
CA LEU A 105 79.49 -46.70 39.61
C LEU A 105 80.28 -46.81 38.29
N LEU A 106 80.27 -45.84 37.37
CA LEU A 106 81.21 -45.87 36.23
C LEU A 106 81.73 -44.45 35.92
N GLY A 107 83.06 -44.31 35.86
CA GLY A 107 83.78 -43.04 35.95
C GLY A 107 83.48 -42.02 34.85
N GLY A 108 83.18 -40.79 35.28
CA GLY A 108 83.11 -39.57 34.48
C GLY A 108 82.81 -38.39 35.40
N ASN A 109 83.51 -37.27 35.20
CA ASN A 109 83.65 -36.10 36.09
C ASN A 109 82.46 -35.68 36.98
N LYS A 110 82.76 -35.37 38.26
CA LYS A 110 81.86 -34.74 39.22
C LYS A 110 81.34 -33.41 38.68
N LYS A 111 80.04 -33.29 38.37
CA LYS A 111 79.38 -31.99 38.31
C LYS A 111 79.18 -31.55 39.77
N GLU A 112 79.82 -30.46 40.15
CA GLU A 112 79.62 -29.87 41.48
C GLU A 112 78.17 -29.40 41.62
N THR A 113 77.56 -29.56 42.80
CA THR A 113 76.21 -29.10 43.10
C THR A 113 76.21 -27.57 43.15
N LYS A 114 76.01 -26.91 42.00
CA LYS A 114 76.05 -25.44 41.86
C LYS A 114 74.98 -24.76 42.72
N SER A 115 75.27 -23.56 43.20
CA SER A 115 74.31 -22.74 43.96
C SER A 115 73.08 -22.39 43.12
N SER A 116 71.92 -22.09 43.73
CA SER A 116 70.70 -21.71 42.99
C SER A 116 70.95 -20.49 42.09
N PHE A 117 71.66 -19.49 42.62
CA PHE A 117 72.06 -18.29 41.89
C PHE A 117 73.03 -18.60 40.73
N GLU A 118 73.90 -19.59 40.89
CA GLU A 118 74.87 -19.96 39.86
C GLU A 118 74.22 -20.74 38.71
N ARG A 119 73.23 -21.60 39.02
CA ARG A 119 72.38 -22.23 38.00
C ARG A 119 71.58 -21.19 37.23
N GLU A 120 71.01 -20.20 37.92
CA GLU A 120 70.26 -19.11 37.31
C GLU A 120 71.16 -18.24 36.42
N GLN A 121 72.36 -17.89 36.89
CA GLN A 121 73.36 -17.16 36.10
C GLN A 121 73.86 -17.96 34.89
N GLU A 122 73.94 -19.29 34.98
CA GLU A 122 74.26 -20.13 33.82
C GLU A 122 73.11 -20.17 32.80
N LYS A 123 71.84 -20.23 33.25
CA LYS A 123 70.68 -20.10 32.36
C LYS A 123 70.66 -18.73 31.69
N GLU A 124 70.89 -17.65 32.43
CA GLU A 124 71.01 -16.30 31.88
C GLU A 124 72.15 -16.20 30.86
N ARG A 125 73.32 -16.77 31.16
CA ARG A 125 74.45 -16.80 30.20
C ARG A 125 74.10 -17.56 28.94
N ARG A 126 73.40 -18.71 29.03
CA ARG A 126 72.93 -19.45 27.84
C ARG A 126 71.93 -18.66 27.01
N ILE A 127 71.02 -17.94 27.67
CA ILE A 127 70.07 -17.06 26.99
C ILE A 127 70.81 -15.91 26.30
N ILE A 128 71.76 -15.26 26.99
CA ILE A 128 72.60 -14.20 26.40
C ILE A 128 73.36 -14.72 25.19
N GLU A 129 74.00 -15.89 25.29
CA GLU A 129 74.73 -16.50 24.18
C GLU A 129 73.81 -16.80 22.98
N SER A 130 72.60 -17.34 23.22
CA SER A 130 71.63 -17.56 22.15
C SER A 130 71.15 -16.26 21.47
N LEU A 131 70.98 -15.19 22.25
CA LEU A 131 70.58 -13.87 21.73
C LEU A 131 71.72 -13.20 20.97
N GLU A 132 72.96 -13.34 21.44
CA GLU A 132 74.15 -12.85 20.74
C GLU A 132 74.34 -13.58 19.40
N GLU A 133 74.13 -14.90 19.36
CA GLU A 133 74.18 -15.69 18.13
C GLU A 133 73.08 -15.30 17.16
N GLU A 134 71.82 -15.17 17.62
CA GLU A 134 70.70 -14.72 16.80
C GLU A 134 70.99 -13.32 16.20
N GLN A 135 71.54 -12.41 16.99
CA GLN A 135 71.85 -11.05 16.55
C GLN A 135 73.02 -10.99 15.56
N MET A 136 73.97 -11.92 15.65
CA MET A 136 75.07 -12.06 14.69
C MET A 136 74.65 -12.80 13.41
N SER A 137 73.61 -13.63 13.48
CA SER A 137 73.08 -14.39 12.35
C SER A 137 72.33 -13.50 11.33
N GLU A 138 72.10 -14.03 10.13
CA GLU A 138 71.30 -13.31 9.13
C GLU A 138 69.83 -13.24 9.53
N LYS A 139 69.25 -12.04 9.46
CA LYS A 139 67.81 -11.87 9.67
C LYS A 139 67.00 -12.72 8.69
N PRO A 140 65.85 -13.27 9.12
CA PRO A 140 64.98 -14.01 8.23
C PRO A 140 64.42 -13.11 7.13
N TRP A 141 63.99 -13.71 6.03
CA TRP A 141 63.61 -12.98 4.81
C TRP A 141 62.49 -11.95 5.06
N PHE A 142 61.48 -12.26 5.88
CA PHE A 142 60.38 -11.33 6.17
C PHE A 142 60.81 -10.08 6.99
N LEU A 143 61.97 -10.11 7.65
CA LEU A 143 62.58 -8.92 8.30
C LEU A 143 63.50 -8.12 7.37
N LYS A 144 63.80 -8.65 6.18
CA LYS A 144 64.59 -7.97 5.15
C LYS A 144 63.64 -7.16 4.25
N GLY A 145 64.05 -5.96 3.86
CA GLY A 145 63.33 -5.17 2.86
C GLY A 145 63.64 -5.63 1.44
N GLU A 146 62.74 -5.34 0.49
CA GLU A 146 62.97 -5.55 -0.96
C GLU A 146 63.37 -6.99 -1.35
N VAL A 147 62.80 -7.99 -0.67
CA VAL A 147 63.11 -9.40 -0.91
C VAL A 147 62.57 -9.87 -2.27
N GLN A 148 63.44 -10.45 -3.09
CA GLN A 148 63.06 -11.07 -4.36
C GLN A 148 62.62 -12.53 -4.15
N ASN A 149 61.95 -13.11 -5.14
CA ASN A 149 61.41 -14.47 -5.03
C ASN A 149 62.50 -15.55 -4.89
N GLN A 150 63.76 -15.26 -5.26
CA GLN A 150 64.90 -16.18 -5.16
C GLN A 150 65.53 -16.19 -3.75
N ASP A 151 65.41 -15.09 -3.01
CA ASP A 151 66.07 -14.89 -1.70
C ASP A 151 65.27 -15.52 -0.55
N ARG A 152 64.08 -16.06 -0.85
CA ARG A 152 63.17 -16.69 0.10
C ARG A 152 62.85 -18.14 -0.33
N PRO A 153 62.59 -19.04 0.61
CA PRO A 153 62.15 -20.40 0.28
C PRO A 153 60.84 -20.42 -0.51
N GLU A 154 60.65 -21.46 -1.32
CA GLU A 154 59.41 -21.66 -2.07
C GLU A 154 58.19 -21.74 -1.13
N ASN A 155 57.06 -21.17 -1.54
CA ASN A 155 55.80 -21.14 -0.79
C ASN A 155 55.81 -20.45 0.59
N SER A 156 56.92 -19.85 1.02
CA SER A 156 57.01 -19.21 2.35
C SER A 156 56.06 -18.01 2.53
N THR A 157 55.53 -17.42 1.45
CA THR A 157 54.50 -16.35 1.53
C THR A 157 53.16 -16.84 2.07
N LEU A 158 52.86 -18.14 1.93
CA LEU A 158 51.61 -18.73 2.43
C LEU A 158 51.69 -19.01 3.93
N GLU A 159 52.91 -19.16 4.46
CA GLU A 159 53.18 -19.43 5.87
C GLU A 159 53.11 -18.14 6.71
N GLU A 160 53.56 -17.02 6.15
CA GLU A 160 53.64 -15.74 6.85
C GLU A 160 52.41 -14.84 6.62
N HIS A 161 51.93 -14.19 7.67
CA HIS A 161 50.78 -13.28 7.60
C HIS A 161 51.20 -11.86 7.18
N LEU A 162 51.25 -11.62 5.86
CA LEU A 162 51.59 -10.32 5.29
C LEU A 162 50.33 -9.46 5.06
N GLU A 163 50.36 -8.22 5.53
CA GLU A 163 49.33 -7.23 5.24
C GLU A 163 49.67 -6.48 3.94
N TYR A 164 48.71 -6.40 3.01
CA TYR A 164 48.86 -5.65 1.78
C TYR A 164 47.55 -4.98 1.38
N ASP A 165 47.67 -3.82 0.71
CA ASP A 165 46.53 -3.08 0.23
C ASP A 165 45.98 -3.66 -1.08
N ILE A 166 44.65 -3.79 -1.16
CA ILE A 166 43.95 -4.21 -2.36
C ILE A 166 43.35 -2.96 -3.04
N ALA A 167 43.75 -2.70 -4.29
CA ALA A 167 43.37 -1.48 -5.01
C ALA A 167 41.87 -1.36 -5.34
N ALA A 168 41.13 -2.48 -5.38
CA ALA A 168 39.73 -2.50 -5.79
C ALA A 168 38.83 -3.18 -4.74
N LYS A 169 37.61 -2.66 -4.60
CA LYS A 169 36.57 -3.31 -3.80
C LYS A 169 36.22 -4.64 -4.45
N GLN A 170 36.34 -5.72 -3.67
CA GLN A 170 35.94 -7.05 -4.11
C GLN A 170 34.43 -7.10 -4.33
N LYS A 171 34.00 -7.88 -5.31
CA LYS A 171 32.58 -8.12 -5.55
C LYS A 171 31.99 -8.79 -4.30
N PRO A 172 30.86 -8.29 -3.75
CA PRO A 172 30.24 -8.92 -2.59
C PRO A 172 29.76 -10.33 -2.96
N VAL A 173 30.00 -11.28 -2.05
CA VAL A 173 29.48 -12.64 -2.17
C VAL A 173 27.99 -12.61 -1.82
N ILE A 174 27.15 -13.23 -2.64
CA ILE A 174 25.71 -13.32 -2.40
C ILE A 174 25.51 -14.40 -1.33
N THR A 175 25.27 -13.97 -0.09
CA THR A 175 24.93 -14.84 1.04
C THR A 175 23.42 -14.88 1.26
N GLU A 176 22.93 -15.89 1.98
CA GLU A 176 21.51 -16.03 2.32
C GLU A 176 20.97 -14.81 3.10
N ASP A 177 21.79 -14.20 3.95
CA ASP A 177 21.43 -12.97 4.66
C ASP A 177 21.16 -11.81 3.68
N THR A 178 22.00 -11.67 2.64
CA THR A 178 21.80 -10.62 1.64
C THR A 178 20.54 -10.86 0.80
N THR A 179 20.24 -12.12 0.47
CA THR A 179 19.02 -12.45 -0.28
C THR A 179 17.77 -12.25 0.54
N THR A 180 17.75 -12.68 1.81
CA THR A 180 16.60 -12.46 2.71
C THR A 180 16.33 -10.97 2.97
N LEU A 181 17.37 -10.13 3.04
CA LEU A 181 17.22 -8.68 3.12
C LEU A 181 16.58 -8.09 1.86
N VAL A 182 17.01 -8.54 0.68
CA VAL A 182 16.43 -8.12 -0.61
C VAL A 182 14.97 -8.57 -0.72
N GLU A 183 14.64 -9.78 -0.30
CA GLU A 183 13.28 -10.29 -0.29
C GLU A 183 12.37 -9.48 0.63
N LYS A 184 12.82 -9.17 1.86
CA LYS A 184 12.10 -8.27 2.77
C LYS A 184 11.83 -6.91 2.13
N LEU A 185 12.82 -6.35 1.42
CA LEU A 185 12.65 -5.09 0.69
C LEU A 185 11.60 -5.20 -0.42
N ILE A 186 11.65 -6.27 -1.22
CA ILE A 186 10.69 -6.52 -2.30
C ILE A 186 9.28 -6.71 -1.73
N LEU A 187 9.12 -7.52 -0.68
CA LEU A 187 7.84 -7.73 0.00
C LEU A 187 7.27 -6.41 0.55
N ASN A 188 8.12 -5.56 1.15
CA ASN A 188 7.72 -4.24 1.60
C ASN A 188 7.29 -3.31 0.44
N ARG A 189 7.99 -3.35 -0.70
CA ARG A 189 7.63 -2.58 -1.90
C ARG A 189 6.29 -3.02 -2.50
N ILE A 190 6.05 -4.33 -2.57
CA ILE A 190 4.79 -4.90 -3.05
C ILE A 190 3.65 -4.54 -2.09
N ARG A 191 3.87 -4.70 -0.78
CA ARG A 191 2.89 -4.35 0.26
C ARG A 191 2.51 -2.88 0.22
N THR A 192 3.48 -2.00 -0.03
CA THR A 192 3.26 -0.55 -0.13
C THR A 192 2.84 -0.09 -1.53
N GLN A 193 2.84 -0.98 -2.53
CA GLN A 193 2.61 -0.69 -3.95
C GLN A 193 3.49 0.45 -4.50
N ALA A 194 4.71 0.58 -3.98
CA ALA A 194 5.67 1.61 -4.36
C ALA A 194 6.58 1.10 -5.49
N PHE A 195 6.08 1.15 -6.72
CA PHE A 195 6.80 0.74 -7.92
C PHE A 195 7.36 1.94 -8.68
N ASP A 196 8.60 1.81 -9.15
CA ASP A 196 9.31 2.83 -9.94
C ASP A 196 9.07 2.64 -11.46
N ASP A 197 7.96 2.00 -11.85
CA ASP A 197 7.61 1.75 -13.25
C ASP A 197 7.26 3.04 -14.01
N VAL A 198 7.65 3.10 -15.28
CA VAL A 198 7.35 4.26 -16.13
C VAL A 198 5.85 4.32 -16.44
N GLU A 199 5.16 5.36 -15.96
CA GLU A 199 3.75 5.59 -16.25
C GLU A 199 3.53 5.93 -17.75
N ARG A 200 2.50 5.34 -18.37
CA ARG A 200 2.11 5.67 -19.75
C ARG A 200 1.65 7.12 -19.85
N LYS A 201 2.39 7.93 -20.60
CA LYS A 201 2.02 9.32 -20.89
C LYS A 201 0.78 9.36 -21.79
N VAL A 202 -0.37 9.68 -21.20
CA VAL A 202 -1.58 10.00 -21.97
C VAL A 202 -1.41 11.41 -22.54
N LYS A 203 -1.58 11.55 -23.87
CA LYS A 203 -1.60 12.86 -24.51
C LYS A 203 -2.76 13.65 -23.89
N PRO A 204 -2.53 14.86 -23.34
CA PRO A 204 -3.62 15.67 -22.80
C PRO A 204 -4.67 15.86 -23.90
N GLU A 205 -5.89 15.41 -23.62
CA GLU A 205 -7.03 15.67 -24.50
C GLU A 205 -7.24 17.19 -24.47
N ALA A 206 -7.01 17.83 -25.61
CA ALA A 206 -7.33 19.24 -25.77
C ALA A 206 -8.86 19.37 -25.71
N ASN A 207 -9.40 19.61 -24.52
CA ASN A 207 -10.82 19.88 -24.34
C ASN A 207 -11.16 21.13 -25.17
N PRO A 208 -11.99 21.02 -26.22
CA PRO A 208 -12.28 22.15 -27.10
C PRO A 208 -12.88 23.37 -26.36
N PHE A 209 -13.50 23.13 -25.21
CA PHE A 209 -14.21 24.12 -24.40
C PHE A 209 -13.44 24.62 -23.18
N GLU A 210 -12.19 24.22 -22.96
CA GLU A 210 -11.43 24.67 -21.77
C GLU A 210 -11.10 26.16 -21.82
N TYR A 211 -10.93 26.72 -23.02
CA TYR A 211 -10.74 28.15 -23.25
C TYR A 211 -11.99 28.99 -22.94
N LYS A 212 -13.19 28.39 -22.99
CA LYS A 212 -14.46 29.09 -22.69
C LYS A 212 -14.71 29.29 -21.19
N LYS A 213 -13.91 28.68 -20.31
CA LYS A 213 -14.19 28.64 -18.85
C LYS A 213 -13.62 29.79 -18.03
N LYS A 214 -13.00 30.80 -18.65
CA LYS A 214 -12.50 31.97 -17.92
C LYS A 214 -13.53 33.09 -17.95
N LEU A 215 -14.59 32.94 -17.16
CA LEU A 215 -15.39 34.09 -16.75
C LEU A 215 -14.57 34.86 -15.71
N LEU A 216 -13.67 35.73 -16.16
CA LEU A 216 -13.07 36.73 -15.28
C LEU A 216 -14.15 37.79 -15.05
N LEU A 217 -14.58 37.93 -13.79
CA LEU A 217 -15.52 38.97 -13.42
C LEU A 217 -14.80 40.32 -13.48
N ASP A 218 -15.15 41.14 -14.47
CA ASP A 218 -14.63 42.50 -14.58
C ASP A 218 -15.06 43.32 -13.35
N GLN A 219 -14.09 43.89 -12.65
CA GLN A 219 -14.31 44.73 -11.47
C GLN A 219 -14.47 46.21 -11.82
N GLU A 220 -14.40 46.56 -13.11
CA GLU A 220 -14.69 47.91 -13.59
C GLU A 220 -16.20 48.19 -13.49
N LYS A 221 -16.55 49.46 -13.24
CA LYS A 221 -17.96 49.87 -13.19
C LYS A 221 -18.61 49.62 -14.55
N SER A 222 -19.83 49.08 -14.55
CA SER A 222 -20.55 48.79 -15.78
C SER A 222 -20.77 50.05 -16.61
N LYS A 223 -20.42 49.99 -17.90
CA LYS A 223 -20.68 51.07 -18.87
C LYS A 223 -22.16 51.14 -19.26
N LYS A 224 -22.91 50.07 -19.04
CA LYS A 224 -24.33 49.94 -19.35
C LYS A 224 -25.21 50.19 -18.12
N SER A 225 -26.40 50.74 -18.37
CA SER A 225 -27.42 50.95 -17.34
C SER A 225 -28.13 49.64 -16.97
N LEU A 226 -28.70 49.55 -15.78
CA LEU A 226 -29.47 48.37 -15.35
C LEU A 226 -30.64 48.05 -16.31
N ALA A 227 -31.30 49.08 -16.85
CA ALA A 227 -32.38 48.90 -17.83
C ALA A 227 -31.90 48.28 -19.15
N GLU A 228 -30.72 48.70 -19.62
CA GLU A 228 -30.09 48.20 -20.84
C GLU A 228 -29.61 46.75 -20.66
N ILE A 229 -29.09 46.40 -19.48
CA ILE A 229 -28.74 45.02 -19.13
C ILE A 229 -29.99 44.12 -19.19
N TYR A 230 -31.12 44.58 -18.65
CA TYR A 230 -32.37 43.82 -18.70
C TYR A 230 -32.95 43.68 -20.11
N GLU A 231 -32.85 44.72 -20.94
CA GLU A 231 -33.24 44.65 -22.36
C GLU A 231 -32.39 43.64 -23.12
N GLU A 232 -31.07 43.69 -22.94
CA GLU A 232 -30.13 42.75 -23.54
C GLU A 232 -30.34 41.32 -23.05
N GLU A 233 -30.57 41.11 -21.75
CA GLU A 233 -30.92 39.80 -21.20
C GLU A 233 -32.24 39.27 -21.75
N TYR A 234 -33.24 40.13 -21.96
CA TYR A 234 -34.53 39.73 -22.52
C TYR A 234 -34.40 39.31 -23.98
N ILE A 235 -33.65 40.08 -24.78
CA ILE A 235 -33.35 39.74 -26.18
C ILE A 235 -32.50 38.48 -26.26
N LYS A 236 -31.50 38.32 -25.38
CA LYS A 236 -30.69 37.10 -25.29
C LYS A 236 -31.53 35.88 -24.92
N LYS A 237 -32.42 35.98 -23.93
CA LYS A 237 -33.36 34.89 -23.59
C LYS A 237 -34.30 34.54 -24.74
N GLN A 238 -34.66 35.50 -25.59
CA GLN A 238 -35.40 35.25 -26.83
C GLN A 238 -34.56 34.58 -27.93
N LYS A 239 -33.24 34.81 -27.94
CA LYS A 239 -32.27 34.27 -28.91
C LYS A 239 -31.51 33.03 -28.41
N GLU A 240 -31.67 32.65 -27.15
CA GLU A 240 -30.89 31.63 -26.44
C GLU A 240 -31.05 30.20 -26.99
N GLU A 241 -31.91 29.98 -28.00
CA GLU A 241 -31.89 28.73 -28.78
C GLU A 241 -30.74 28.65 -29.79
N ALA A 242 -29.98 29.73 -30.06
CA ALA A 242 -28.99 29.74 -31.14
C ALA A 242 -27.60 30.34 -30.83
N GLU A 243 -27.36 30.92 -29.65
CA GLU A 243 -26.11 31.64 -29.38
C GLU A 243 -25.19 30.85 -28.44
N ASP A 244 -24.44 29.91 -29.01
CA ASP A 244 -23.21 29.43 -28.40
C ASP A 244 -22.27 30.62 -28.20
N GLU A 245 -21.75 30.82 -26.98
CA GLU A 245 -20.75 31.86 -26.68
C GLU A 245 -19.66 31.88 -27.76
N GLU A 246 -19.68 32.93 -28.58
CA GLU A 246 -18.78 33.13 -29.70
C GLU A 246 -17.34 33.12 -29.19
N GLU A 247 -16.46 32.40 -29.89
CA GLU A 247 -15.03 32.53 -29.62
C GLU A 247 -14.62 34.01 -29.78
N PRO A 248 -13.71 34.52 -28.95
CA PRO A 248 -13.28 35.91 -29.08
C PRO A 248 -12.71 36.13 -30.48
N LYS A 249 -13.11 37.24 -31.12
CA LYS A 249 -12.76 37.57 -32.52
C LYS A 249 -11.26 37.57 -32.78
N GLU A 250 -10.46 37.95 -31.78
CA GLU A 250 -8.99 37.88 -31.87
C GLU A 250 -8.49 36.45 -32.13
N HIS A 251 -9.10 35.43 -31.52
CA HIS A 251 -8.71 34.04 -31.75
C HIS A 251 -9.11 33.56 -33.15
N THR A 252 -10.26 34.00 -33.69
CA THR A 252 -10.66 33.65 -35.06
C THR A 252 -9.72 34.30 -36.07
N ASP A 253 -9.33 35.55 -35.84
CA ASP A 253 -8.43 36.30 -36.71
C ASP A 253 -7.02 35.69 -36.72
N ILE A 254 -6.49 35.34 -35.53
CA ILE A 254 -5.19 34.67 -35.41
C ILE A 254 -5.23 33.29 -36.10
N LYS A 255 -6.30 32.50 -35.94
CA LYS A 255 -6.46 31.21 -36.62
C LYS A 255 -6.42 31.39 -38.14
N ALA A 256 -7.16 32.36 -38.68
CA ALA A 256 -7.19 32.65 -40.11
C ALA A 256 -5.82 33.09 -40.64
N MET A 257 -5.14 34.00 -39.94
CA MET A 257 -3.78 34.42 -40.29
C MET A 257 -2.80 33.25 -40.26
N MET A 258 -2.88 32.40 -39.23
CA MET A 258 -2.03 31.22 -39.06
C MET A 258 -2.23 30.20 -40.19
N ASP A 259 -3.48 29.92 -40.56
CA ASP A 259 -3.77 29.01 -41.68
C ASP A 259 -3.29 29.61 -43.02
N SER A 260 -3.41 30.92 -43.22
CA SER A 260 -2.87 31.61 -44.39
C SER A 260 -1.33 31.58 -44.46
N LEU A 261 -0.67 31.60 -43.30
CA LEU A 261 0.79 31.53 -43.22
C LEU A 261 1.28 30.10 -43.49
N PHE A 262 0.69 29.10 -42.83
CA PHE A 262 1.08 27.71 -43.02
C PHE A 262 0.83 27.23 -44.44
N THR A 263 -0.28 27.60 -45.07
CA THR A 263 -0.51 27.26 -46.49
C THR A 263 0.58 27.82 -47.41
N LYS A 264 1.10 29.02 -47.15
CA LYS A 264 2.23 29.61 -47.89
C LYS A 264 3.56 28.91 -47.59
N LEU A 265 3.83 28.58 -46.33
CA LEU A 265 5.05 27.87 -45.93
C LEU A 265 5.07 26.43 -46.47
N ASP A 266 3.94 25.74 -46.44
CA ASP A 266 3.77 24.39 -46.97
C ASP A 266 4.02 24.39 -48.49
N ALA A 267 3.49 25.39 -49.22
CA ALA A 267 3.76 25.57 -50.65
C ALA A 267 5.24 25.90 -50.93
N LEU A 268 5.88 26.75 -50.12
CA LEU A 268 7.30 27.07 -50.23
C LEU A 268 8.19 25.83 -50.00
N ALA A 269 7.79 24.94 -49.09
CA ALA A 269 8.47 23.68 -48.80
C ALA A 269 8.13 22.55 -49.77
N ASN A 270 7.46 22.83 -50.91
CA ASN A 270 7.00 21.84 -51.88
C ASN A 270 6.17 20.70 -51.23
N TYR A 271 5.36 21.05 -50.22
CA TYR A 271 4.53 20.14 -49.43
C TYR A 271 5.31 19.02 -48.70
N HIS A 272 6.62 19.16 -48.47
CA HIS A 272 7.42 18.26 -47.64
C HIS A 272 7.45 18.71 -46.16
N TYR A 273 6.29 18.72 -45.51
CA TYR A 273 6.15 19.12 -44.11
C TYR A 273 5.54 18.00 -43.26
N MET A 274 5.65 18.14 -41.94
CA MET A 274 4.97 17.24 -41.00
C MET A 274 3.48 17.62 -40.94
N PRO A 275 2.54 16.72 -41.29
CA PRO A 275 1.11 17.02 -41.25
C PRO A 275 0.66 17.55 -39.88
N LYS A 276 -0.31 18.48 -39.90
CA LYS A 276 -0.89 19.06 -38.67
C LYS A 276 -1.38 17.93 -37.75
N HIS A 277 -1.13 18.05 -36.44
CA HIS A 277 -1.61 17.07 -35.48
C HIS A 277 -3.14 16.98 -35.52
N ARG A 278 -3.67 15.74 -35.60
CA ARG A 278 -5.11 15.48 -35.58
C ARG A 278 -5.72 16.08 -34.30
N LYS A 279 -6.62 17.05 -34.48
CA LYS A 279 -7.48 17.58 -33.44
C LYS A 279 -8.76 16.73 -33.40
N ALA A 280 -9.38 16.61 -32.24
CA ALA A 280 -10.67 15.94 -32.12
C ALA A 280 -11.75 16.91 -32.66
N GLU A 281 -12.21 16.67 -33.87
CA GLU A 281 -13.27 17.46 -34.53
C GLU A 281 -14.58 16.68 -34.45
N VAL A 282 -15.62 17.32 -33.92
CA VAL A 282 -16.98 16.74 -33.86
C VAL A 282 -17.73 17.18 -35.11
N LYS A 283 -18.00 16.24 -36.02
CA LYS A 283 -18.82 16.46 -37.20
C LYS A 283 -20.23 15.95 -36.94
N ILE A 284 -21.21 16.85 -36.97
CA ILE A 284 -22.64 16.50 -36.90
C ILE A 284 -23.09 16.14 -38.31
N VAL A 285 -23.56 14.91 -38.52
CA VAL A 285 -24.05 14.41 -39.82
C VAL A 285 -25.56 14.22 -39.72
N SER A 286 -26.31 14.78 -40.67
CA SER A 286 -27.76 14.63 -40.79
C SER A 286 -28.13 13.37 -41.58
N ASN A 287 -29.26 12.75 -41.23
CA ASN A 287 -29.83 11.61 -41.96
C ASN A 287 -30.41 12.07 -43.31
N LEU A 288 -29.55 12.15 -44.33
CA LEU A 288 -29.91 12.45 -45.72
C LEU A 288 -29.57 11.23 -46.61
N PRO A 289 -30.29 11.03 -47.73
CA PRO A 289 -29.88 10.03 -48.71
C PRO A 289 -28.51 10.41 -49.30
N ALA A 290 -27.64 9.42 -49.50
CA ALA A 290 -26.27 9.61 -49.96
C ALA A 290 -26.19 10.42 -51.27
N VAL A 291 -27.18 10.25 -52.14
CA VAL A 291 -27.34 10.99 -53.41
C VAL A 291 -27.29 12.51 -53.23
N THR A 292 -27.79 13.05 -52.10
CA THR A 292 -27.79 14.51 -51.87
C THR A 292 -26.42 15.08 -51.55
N MET A 293 -25.47 14.25 -51.12
CA MET A 293 -24.08 14.64 -50.86
C MET A 293 -23.19 14.44 -52.09
N GLU A 294 -23.67 13.73 -53.11
CA GLU A 294 -22.93 13.47 -54.33
C GLU A 294 -22.98 14.67 -55.29
N GLU A 295 -21.95 14.80 -56.11
CA GLU A 295 -21.93 15.78 -57.20
C GLU A 295 -23.00 15.44 -58.24
N SER A 296 -23.62 16.45 -58.85
CA SER A 296 -24.72 16.27 -59.82
C SER A 296 -24.22 15.62 -61.11
N SER A 297 -24.12 14.28 -61.10
CA SER A 297 -23.78 13.44 -62.25
C SER A 297 -25.04 12.74 -62.78
N LEU A 298 -25.08 12.46 -64.08
CA LEU A 298 -26.31 12.08 -64.80
C LEU A 298 -26.94 10.73 -64.39
N ALA A 299 -26.25 9.88 -63.63
CA ALA A 299 -26.81 8.61 -63.14
C ALA A 299 -26.10 8.16 -61.85
N THR A 300 -26.74 8.38 -60.71
CA THR A 300 -26.32 7.87 -59.40
C THR A 300 -27.25 6.74 -58.98
N ALA A 301 -26.70 5.55 -58.69
CA ALA A 301 -27.47 4.30 -58.52
C ALA A 301 -27.67 3.87 -57.06
N THR A 302 -27.36 4.71 -56.08
CA THR A 302 -27.30 4.31 -54.66
C THR A 302 -28.41 4.95 -53.82
N ASP A 303 -29.34 4.12 -53.34
CA ASP A 303 -30.45 4.52 -52.44
C ASP A 303 -30.07 4.44 -50.93
N ALA A 304 -28.78 4.42 -50.62
CA ALA A 304 -28.32 4.32 -49.23
C ALA A 304 -28.48 5.66 -48.48
N SER A 305 -28.82 5.62 -47.20
CA SER A 305 -28.71 6.78 -46.31
C SER A 305 -27.28 6.94 -45.79
N LEU A 306 -26.89 8.18 -45.45
CA LEU A 306 -25.62 8.49 -44.80
C LEU A 306 -25.48 7.89 -43.40
N LEU A 307 -26.58 7.72 -42.67
CA LEU A 307 -26.57 7.27 -41.27
C LEU A 307 -26.75 5.76 -41.19
N ALA A 308 -25.94 5.10 -40.37
CA ALA A 308 -26.07 3.65 -40.21
C ALA A 308 -27.36 3.29 -39.43
N PRO A 309 -27.97 2.11 -39.67
CA PRO A 309 -29.12 1.68 -38.88
C PRO A 309 -28.87 1.65 -37.36
N GLN A 310 -27.63 1.42 -36.92
CA GLN A 310 -27.22 1.44 -35.50
C GLN A 310 -27.17 2.85 -34.89
N GLU A 311 -26.99 3.87 -35.72
CA GLU A 311 -26.97 5.29 -35.33
C GLU A 311 -28.40 5.85 -35.32
N VAL A 312 -29.26 5.39 -36.24
CA VAL A 312 -30.70 5.68 -36.23
C VAL A 312 -31.39 5.00 -35.04
N LEU A 313 -31.06 3.73 -34.79
CA LEU A 313 -31.59 2.94 -33.69
C LEU A 313 -30.46 2.23 -32.97
N ALA A 314 -30.23 2.62 -31.71
CA ALA A 314 -29.21 1.98 -30.88
C ALA A 314 -29.47 0.46 -30.78
N PRO A 315 -28.46 -0.39 -31.04
CA PRO A 315 -28.66 -1.82 -30.97
C PRO A 315 -28.98 -2.24 -29.53
N VAL A 316 -30.11 -2.91 -29.35
CA VAL A 316 -30.41 -3.60 -28.10
C VAL A 316 -29.41 -4.75 -27.98
N ARG A 317 -28.53 -4.69 -26.97
CA ARG A 317 -27.59 -5.77 -26.70
C ARG A 317 -28.34 -6.96 -26.08
N GLY A 318 -28.55 -8.00 -26.89
CA GLY A 318 -29.20 -9.24 -26.49
C GLY A 318 -30.72 -9.22 -26.69
N GLU A 319 -31.36 -10.33 -26.35
CA GLU A 319 -32.83 -10.45 -26.38
C GLU A 319 -33.46 -9.55 -25.31
N LEU A 320 -34.51 -8.83 -25.70
CA LEU A 320 -35.24 -7.95 -24.81
C LEU A 320 -36.16 -8.79 -23.91
N ARG A 321 -35.62 -9.30 -22.81
CA ARG A 321 -36.35 -10.09 -21.81
C ARG A 321 -36.93 -9.21 -20.70
N SER A 322 -38.15 -9.48 -20.27
CA SER A 322 -38.77 -8.83 -19.10
C SER A 322 -38.21 -9.37 -17.77
N ALA A 323 -38.35 -8.63 -16.67
CA ALA A 323 -37.83 -9.05 -15.36
C ALA A 323 -38.48 -10.34 -14.84
N GLY A 324 -39.74 -10.60 -15.25
CA GLY A 324 -40.49 -11.82 -14.92
C GLY A 324 -40.04 -13.05 -15.72
N GLU A 325 -39.55 -12.87 -16.94
CA GLU A 325 -39.13 -13.95 -17.85
C GLU A 325 -37.68 -14.41 -17.58
N ARG A 326 -36.92 -13.64 -16.80
CA ARG A 326 -35.53 -13.97 -16.45
C ARG A 326 -35.50 -15.13 -15.45
N THR A 327 -34.79 -16.18 -15.82
CA THR A 327 -34.46 -17.30 -14.92
C THR A 327 -33.56 -16.82 -13.77
N THR A 328 -33.49 -17.61 -12.70
CA THR A 328 -32.61 -17.34 -11.56
C THR A 328 -31.13 -17.31 -11.98
N THR A 329 -30.73 -18.15 -12.93
CA THR A 329 -29.37 -18.19 -13.50
C THR A 329 -29.04 -16.92 -14.28
N ASP A 330 -29.97 -16.43 -15.10
CA ASP A 330 -29.82 -15.16 -15.83
C ASP A 330 -29.66 -13.97 -14.87
N LYS A 331 -30.48 -13.91 -13.81
CA LYS A 331 -30.37 -12.88 -12.75
C LYS A 331 -29.01 -12.91 -12.05
N LYS A 332 -28.50 -14.10 -11.69
CA LYS A 332 -27.17 -14.25 -11.06
C LYS A 332 -26.04 -13.83 -12.02
N ARG A 333 -26.13 -14.16 -13.30
CA ARG A 333 -25.16 -13.75 -14.33
C ARG A 333 -25.16 -12.24 -14.55
N GLU A 334 -26.34 -11.62 -14.64
CA GLU A 334 -26.49 -10.17 -14.78
C GLU A 334 -25.89 -9.43 -13.57
N ARG A 335 -26.14 -9.94 -12.35
CA ARG A 335 -25.54 -9.40 -11.12
C ARG A 335 -24.01 -9.45 -11.14
N ARG A 336 -23.42 -10.58 -11.57
CA ARG A 336 -21.96 -10.74 -11.71
C ARG A 336 -21.39 -9.73 -12.72
N ASN A 337 -22.02 -9.60 -13.88
CA ASN A 337 -21.60 -8.64 -14.91
C ASN A 337 -21.71 -7.18 -14.42
N LYS A 338 -22.78 -6.84 -13.69
CA LYS A 338 -22.95 -5.51 -13.09
C LYS A 338 -21.88 -5.23 -12.04
N LYS A 339 -21.59 -6.19 -11.15
CA LYS A 339 -20.52 -6.08 -10.13
C LYS A 339 -19.15 -5.92 -10.78
N ALA A 340 -18.86 -6.66 -11.85
CA ALA A 340 -17.61 -6.54 -12.61
C ALA A 340 -17.44 -5.15 -13.23
N LYS A 341 -18.49 -4.63 -13.89
CA LYS A 341 -18.48 -3.27 -14.46
C LYS A 341 -18.32 -2.19 -13.38
N GLN A 342 -19.02 -2.33 -12.25
CA GLN A 342 -18.89 -1.40 -11.12
C GLN A 342 -17.49 -1.44 -10.52
N LYS A 343 -16.88 -2.63 -10.33
CA LYS A 343 -15.51 -2.77 -9.85
C LYS A 343 -14.49 -2.14 -10.81
N ALA A 344 -14.66 -2.34 -12.11
CA ALA A 344 -13.80 -1.72 -13.12
C ALA A 344 -13.89 -0.19 -13.09
N LYS A 345 -15.11 0.36 -13.01
CA LYS A 345 -15.33 1.81 -12.91
C LYS A 345 -14.75 2.40 -11.62
N ALA A 346 -14.99 1.75 -10.48
CA ALA A 346 -14.44 2.19 -9.19
C ALA A 346 -12.90 2.21 -9.20
N ARG A 347 -12.26 1.17 -9.76
CA ARG A 347 -10.79 1.10 -9.90
C ARG A 347 -10.25 2.20 -10.81
N GLU A 348 -10.97 2.54 -11.87
CA GLU A 348 -10.59 3.63 -12.78
C GLU A 348 -10.72 5.00 -12.09
N GLU A 349 -11.80 5.23 -11.34
CA GLU A 349 -12.01 6.46 -10.56
C GLU A 349 -10.95 6.61 -9.47
N GLU A 350 -10.62 5.54 -8.75
CA GLU A 350 -9.55 5.50 -7.76
C GLU A 350 -8.20 5.82 -8.40
N ARG A 351 -7.87 5.21 -9.54
CA ARG A 351 -6.62 5.50 -10.26
C ARG A 351 -6.55 6.96 -10.69
N LYS A 352 -7.64 7.51 -11.25
CA LYS A 352 -7.71 8.93 -11.64
C LYS A 352 -7.57 9.85 -10.43
N LEU A 353 -8.15 9.49 -9.28
CA LEU A 353 -8.03 10.26 -8.05
C LEU A 353 -6.59 10.22 -7.52
N ALA A 354 -5.96 9.05 -7.51
CA ALA A 354 -4.56 8.88 -7.12
C ALA A 354 -3.62 9.69 -8.03
N GLU A 355 -3.81 9.64 -9.35
CA GLU A 355 -3.05 10.46 -10.31
C GLU A 355 -3.23 11.96 -10.06
N LYS A 356 -4.46 12.41 -9.76
CA LYS A 356 -4.74 13.81 -9.40
C LYS A 356 -4.07 14.20 -8.08
N LEU A 357 -4.06 13.30 -7.09
CA LEU A 357 -3.42 13.54 -5.81
C LEU A 357 -1.89 13.63 -5.97
N LYS A 358 -1.28 12.75 -6.77
CA LYS A 358 0.14 12.83 -7.15
C LYS A 358 0.48 14.15 -7.86
N LYS A 359 -0.37 14.58 -8.81
CA LYS A 359 -0.19 15.85 -9.54
C LYS A 359 -0.39 17.08 -8.64
N ALA A 360 -1.32 17.03 -7.68
CA ALA A 360 -1.59 18.12 -6.75
C ALA A 360 -0.55 18.20 -5.61
N GLY A 361 0.01 17.05 -5.20
CA GLY A 361 1.12 16.95 -4.25
C GLY A 361 2.48 17.12 -4.92
N GLY A 362 2.61 18.19 -5.72
CA GLY A 362 3.72 18.41 -6.64
C GLY A 362 5.11 18.07 -6.08
N ILE A 363 5.87 17.35 -6.90
CA ILE A 363 7.31 17.08 -6.79
C ILE A 363 7.71 16.29 -5.54
N GLU A 364 8.03 15.02 -5.80
CA GLU A 364 8.90 14.11 -5.04
C GLU A 364 9.35 14.58 -3.63
N GLY A 365 8.89 13.85 -2.62
CA GLY A 365 9.64 13.69 -1.37
C GLY A 365 9.39 14.68 -0.22
N LYS A 366 8.58 15.73 -0.39
CA LYS A 366 8.22 16.59 0.75
C LYS A 366 6.86 16.17 1.33
N LYS A 367 6.88 15.51 2.50
CA LYS A 367 5.68 15.36 3.34
C LYS A 367 5.08 16.75 3.50
N LEU A 368 3.85 16.93 3.01
CA LEU A 368 3.10 18.16 3.21
C LEU A 368 2.94 18.37 4.71
N ASP A 369 3.56 19.43 5.20
CA ASP A 369 3.50 19.87 6.59
C ASP A 369 2.03 19.88 7.05
N VAL A 370 1.71 19.43 8.27
CA VAL A 370 0.32 19.21 8.75
C VAL A 370 -0.58 20.45 8.52
N LYS A 371 0.02 21.64 8.58
CA LYS A 371 -0.66 22.92 8.31
C LYS A 371 -1.00 23.14 6.83
N THR A 372 -0.20 22.62 5.90
CA THR A 372 -0.42 22.73 4.45
C THR A 372 -1.45 21.71 3.96
N SER A 373 -1.40 20.46 4.46
CA SER A 373 -2.41 19.45 4.16
C SER A 373 -3.79 19.83 4.71
N ALA A 374 -3.87 20.39 5.91
CA ALA A 374 -5.11 20.95 6.46
C ALA A 374 -5.68 22.09 5.59
N LYS A 375 -4.84 22.96 5.01
CA LYS A 375 -5.28 24.02 4.09
C LYS A 375 -5.78 23.48 2.75
N VAL A 376 -5.18 22.41 2.23
CA VAL A 376 -5.64 21.72 1.00
C VAL A 376 -6.98 21.05 1.25
N VAL A 377 -7.15 20.36 2.38
CA VAL A 377 -8.44 19.77 2.79
C VAL A 377 -9.50 20.87 2.96
N GLN A 378 -9.18 21.98 3.64
CA GLN A 378 -10.11 23.11 3.77
C GLN A 378 -10.48 23.75 2.43
N LYS A 379 -9.55 23.86 1.48
CA LYS A 379 -9.84 24.34 0.12
C LYS A 379 -10.73 23.36 -0.65
N ALA A 380 -10.48 22.04 -0.55
CA ALA A 380 -11.31 21.01 -1.18
C ALA A 380 -12.73 20.96 -0.59
N VAL A 381 -12.87 21.25 0.72
CA VAL A 381 -14.17 21.39 1.40
C VAL A 381 -14.89 22.66 0.95
N LYS A 382 -14.20 23.80 0.84
CA LYS A 382 -14.77 25.06 0.32
C LYS A 382 -15.16 24.97 -1.16
N ALA A 383 -14.42 24.19 -1.94
CA ALA A 383 -14.74 23.89 -3.33
C ALA A 383 -15.85 22.83 -3.50
N GLY A 384 -16.40 22.31 -2.41
CA GLY A 384 -17.50 21.33 -2.43
C GLY A 384 -17.11 19.92 -2.90
N GLN A 385 -15.83 19.65 -3.10
CA GLN A 385 -15.31 18.36 -3.59
C GLN A 385 -15.28 17.30 -2.48
N VAL A 386 -15.19 17.72 -1.21
CA VAL A 386 -15.20 16.86 -0.02
C VAL A 386 -16.19 17.42 1.00
N LYS A 387 -17.15 16.59 1.46
CA LYS A 387 -18.06 16.96 2.55
C LYS A 387 -17.47 16.50 3.88
N MET A 388 -17.13 17.43 4.77
CA MET A 388 -16.79 17.09 6.15
C MET A 388 -18.05 16.57 6.84
N LEU A 389 -18.06 15.29 7.20
CA LEU A 389 -19.12 14.73 8.02
C LEU A 389 -18.97 15.30 9.43
N SER A 390 -20.02 15.95 9.94
CA SER A 390 -20.07 16.38 11.33
C SER A 390 -20.21 15.16 12.26
N ASP A 391 -19.77 15.26 13.51
CA ASP A 391 -19.85 14.16 14.50
C ASP A 391 -21.29 13.63 14.69
N ASN A 392 -22.30 14.46 14.44
CA ASN A 392 -23.70 14.06 14.42
C ASN A 392 -24.08 13.15 13.23
N GLN A 393 -23.43 13.31 12.07
CA GLN A 393 -23.66 12.45 10.90
C GLN A 393 -22.87 11.14 10.97
N LEU A 394 -21.66 11.15 11.55
CA LEU A 394 -20.91 9.93 11.86
C LEU A 394 -21.66 9.06 12.86
N ASN A 395 -22.20 9.65 13.93
CA ASN A 395 -23.06 8.93 14.87
C ASN A 395 -24.36 8.41 14.23
N LYS A 396 -24.90 9.11 13.23
CA LYS A 396 -26.07 8.64 12.48
C LYS A 396 -25.75 7.43 11.59
N GLN A 397 -24.57 7.39 10.95
CA GLN A 397 -24.14 6.23 10.17
C GLN A 397 -23.72 5.04 11.05
N VAL A 398 -23.02 5.28 12.17
CA VAL A 398 -22.65 4.24 13.14
C VAL A 398 -23.90 3.60 13.76
N LYS A 399 -24.96 4.38 14.00
CA LYS A 399 -26.26 3.88 14.51
C LYS A 399 -26.97 2.87 13.61
N TYR A 400 -26.64 2.80 12.32
CA TYR A 400 -27.25 1.87 11.36
C TYR A 400 -26.31 0.74 10.91
N LYS A 401 -25.17 0.54 11.58
CA LYS A 401 -24.23 -0.55 11.22
C LYS A 401 -24.65 -1.93 11.72
N SER A 402 -25.52 -2.02 12.72
CA SER A 402 -26.04 -3.29 13.26
C SER A 402 -27.54 -3.40 13.03
N SER A 403 -28.01 -4.59 12.66
CA SER A 403 -29.45 -4.89 12.56
C SER A 403 -30.16 -4.63 13.90
N GLN A 404 -29.51 -4.94 15.03
CA GLN A 404 -30.08 -4.73 16.37
C GLN A 404 -30.30 -3.25 16.70
N SER A 405 -29.38 -2.36 16.28
CA SER A 405 -29.53 -0.92 16.50
C SER A 405 -30.56 -0.30 15.56
N PHE A 406 -30.68 -0.81 14.33
CA PHE A 406 -31.73 -0.42 13.39
C PHE A 406 -33.13 -0.77 13.92
N PHE A 407 -33.34 -2.00 14.38
CA PHE A 407 -34.66 -2.42 14.88
C PHE A 407 -35.02 -1.78 16.21
N LYS A 408 -34.05 -1.53 17.09
CA LYS A 408 -34.28 -0.77 18.33
C LYS A 408 -34.71 0.66 18.03
N GLN A 409 -34.10 1.30 17.05
CA GLN A 409 -34.49 2.64 16.64
C GLN A 409 -35.84 2.67 15.92
N LEU A 410 -36.19 1.63 15.16
CA LEU A 410 -37.52 1.46 14.59
C LEU A 410 -38.59 1.29 15.68
N GLN A 411 -38.30 0.51 16.73
CA GLN A 411 -39.17 0.35 17.89
C GLN A 411 -39.31 1.66 18.68
N ASP A 412 -38.22 2.42 18.83
CA ASP A 412 -38.22 3.75 19.45
C ASP A 412 -39.03 4.77 18.63
N ASP A 413 -38.91 4.75 17.30
CA ASP A 413 -39.68 5.64 16.42
C ASP A 413 -41.18 5.29 16.44
N VAL A 414 -41.53 4.00 16.40
CA VAL A 414 -42.93 3.54 16.52
C VAL A 414 -43.51 3.89 17.89
N SER A 415 -42.76 3.67 18.97
CA SER A 415 -43.21 4.03 20.33
C SER A 415 -43.34 5.54 20.52
N SER A 416 -42.44 6.34 19.92
CA SER A 416 -42.54 7.80 19.91
C SER A 416 -43.78 8.30 19.16
N GLN A 417 -44.14 7.67 18.03
CA GLN A 417 -45.37 8.00 17.29
C GLN A 417 -46.62 7.61 18.07
N ILE A 418 -46.61 6.47 18.76
CA ILE A 418 -47.71 6.04 19.64
C ILE A 418 -47.87 7.02 20.81
N ASN A 419 -46.77 7.46 21.42
CA ASN A 419 -46.79 8.43 22.52
C ASN A 419 -47.23 9.83 22.05
N LYS A 420 -46.83 10.26 20.84
CA LYS A 420 -47.35 11.49 20.20
C LYS A 420 -48.86 11.39 19.91
N LYS A 421 -49.36 10.24 19.46
CA LYS A 421 -50.82 10.03 19.30
C LYS A 421 -51.57 10.03 20.64
N LYS A 422 -51.01 9.44 21.70
CA LYS A 422 -51.61 9.46 23.05
C LYS A 422 -51.68 10.88 23.63
N THR A 423 -50.61 11.66 23.51
CA THR A 423 -50.56 13.05 24.00
C THR A 423 -51.55 13.95 23.24
N GLN A 424 -51.63 13.84 21.91
CA GLN A 424 -52.65 14.53 21.10
C GLN A 424 -54.09 14.10 21.44
N GLY A 425 -54.29 12.84 21.85
CA GLY A 425 -55.59 12.34 22.33
C GLY A 425 -55.99 12.92 23.70
N ILE A 426 -55.01 13.17 24.59
CA ILE A 426 -55.23 13.77 25.91
C ILE A 426 -55.50 15.27 25.80
N GLU A 427 -54.80 15.98 24.93
CA GLU A 427 -55.06 17.42 24.65
C GLU A 427 -56.47 17.63 24.07
N LYS A 428 -56.90 16.79 23.13
CA LYS A 428 -58.27 16.83 22.58
C LYS A 428 -59.35 16.54 23.63
N LYS A 429 -59.05 15.75 24.67
CA LYS A 429 -59.97 15.51 25.80
C LYS A 429 -60.03 16.69 26.77
N LYS A 430 -58.93 17.42 26.99
CA LYS A 430 -58.91 18.63 27.82
C LYS A 430 -59.66 19.79 27.16
N THR A 431 -59.46 20.04 25.86
CA THR A 431 -60.18 21.09 25.13
C THR A 431 -61.68 20.87 25.00
N LYS A 432 -62.15 19.61 25.14
CA LYS A 432 -63.58 19.27 25.11
C LYS A 432 -64.27 19.48 26.48
N LYS A 433 -63.49 19.51 27.57
CA LYS A 433 -63.98 19.75 28.94
C LYS A 433 -64.15 21.26 29.22
N GLU A 434 -63.22 22.10 28.74
CA GLU A 434 -63.33 23.57 28.86
C GLU A 434 -64.49 24.17 28.05
N LYS A 435 -64.84 23.61 26.89
CA LYS A 435 -65.98 24.08 26.08
C LYS A 435 -67.35 23.71 26.63
N GLY A 436 -67.43 22.84 27.63
CA GLY A 436 -68.68 22.44 28.29
C GLY A 436 -69.10 23.38 29.44
N GLU A 437 -68.16 24.14 30.01
CA GLU A 437 -68.43 25.01 31.18
C GLU A 437 -68.83 26.45 30.76
N THR A 438 -68.48 26.88 29.54
CA THR A 438 -68.80 28.24 29.06
C THR A 438 -70.18 28.38 28.39
N SER A 439 -70.94 27.31 28.19
CA SER A 439 -72.24 27.37 27.49
C SER A 439 -73.46 27.52 28.41
N VAL A 440 -73.29 27.50 29.74
CA VAL A 440 -74.42 27.59 30.69
C VAL A 440 -74.65 29.00 31.22
N SER A 441 -73.70 29.93 31.07
CA SER A 441 -73.74 31.27 31.70
C SER A 441 -74.06 32.44 30.75
N LYS A 442 -74.62 32.18 29.55
CA LYS A 442 -75.00 33.26 28.60
C LYS A 442 -76.40 33.10 28.03
N ILE A 443 -77.38 32.90 28.92
CA ILE A 443 -78.81 33.17 28.66
C ILE A 443 -79.36 33.76 29.95
N MET A 444 -79.36 35.09 30.06
CA MET A 444 -80.24 35.91 30.93
C MET A 444 -79.72 37.35 30.92
N LEU A 445 -80.64 38.26 30.63
CA LEU A 445 -80.57 39.73 30.55
C LEU A 445 -80.09 40.31 29.22
#